data_AF-A0A6G7YCL7-F1
#
_entry.id   AF-A0A6G7YCL7-F1
#
_cell.length_a   1.000
_cell.length_b   1.000
_cell.length_c   1.000
_cell.angle_alpha   90.00
_cell.angle_beta   90.00
_cell.angle_gamma   90.00
#
_symmetry.space_group_name_H-M   'P 1'
#
loop_
_entity.id
_entity.type
_entity.pdbx_description
1 polymer ?
#
loop_
_entity_poly.entity_id
_entity_poly.type
_entity_poly.pdbx_seq_one_letter_code
_entity_poly.pdbx_strand_id
1 'polypeptide(L)'
;MRLLSISLAAATALLALSACSGSDSGTGDVGEDAQRTALENTWDKFSEDDRRGLCDQFSADPVGAVAIFEDNFDYDVVKQWLDSKC
;
A
#
# COMPACT_ATOMS: atom_id res chain seq x y z
N MET A 1 5.89 61.69 13.41
CA MET A 1 5.03 60.61 13.91
C MET A 1 5.51 59.28 13.33
N ARG A 2 5.94 58.37 14.22
CA ARG A 2 6.13 56.90 14.10
C ARG A 2 6.62 56.32 12.75
N LEU A 3 7.94 56.05 12.68
CA LEU A 3 8.50 54.98 11.85
C LEU A 3 8.27 53.66 12.58
N LEU A 4 7.43 52.79 12.03
CA LEU A 4 7.17 51.44 12.54
C LEU A 4 8.26 50.50 12.00
N SER A 5 9.14 50.09 12.89
CA SER A 5 10.00 48.92 12.74
C SER A 5 9.12 47.67 12.60
N ILE A 6 9.24 46.94 11.50
CA ILE A 6 8.67 45.58 11.41
C ILE A 6 9.80 44.60 11.14
N SER A 7 9.95 43.75 12.14
CA SER A 7 10.93 42.70 12.35
C SER A 7 11.02 41.70 11.20
N LEU A 8 12.26 41.31 10.95
CA LEU A 8 12.68 40.11 10.24
C LEU A 8 12.03 38.87 10.88
N ALA A 9 11.12 38.22 10.17
CA ALA A 9 10.62 36.89 10.53
C ALA A 9 11.18 35.87 9.52
N ALA A 10 12.12 35.07 10.00
CA ALA A 10 12.66 33.92 9.29
C ALA A 10 11.59 32.84 9.14
N ALA A 11 11.31 32.43 7.91
CA ALA A 11 10.57 31.20 7.63
C ALA A 11 10.88 30.72 6.20
N THR A 12 12.01 30.03 6.04
CA THR A 12 12.25 29.17 4.87
C THR A 12 12.88 27.88 5.34
N ALA A 13 12.06 27.05 5.99
CA ALA A 13 12.28 25.62 6.10
C ALA A 13 11.04 24.92 5.53
N LEU A 14 10.89 24.97 4.21
CA LEU A 14 10.09 24.01 3.45
C LEU A 14 11.09 23.09 2.77
N LEU A 15 11.72 22.21 3.56
CA LEU A 15 12.32 21.03 2.99
C LEU A 15 11.16 20.15 2.55
N ALA A 16 11.04 20.05 1.23
CA ALA A 16 10.18 19.14 0.51
C ALA A 16 10.27 17.74 1.14
N LEU A 17 9.23 17.35 1.87
CA LEU A 17 8.87 15.96 1.97
C LEU A 17 7.77 15.73 0.95
N SER A 18 8.19 15.18 -0.18
CA SER A 18 7.34 14.57 -1.19
C SER A 18 6.53 13.44 -0.56
N ALA A 19 5.46 13.77 0.14
CA ALA A 19 4.32 12.89 0.33
C ALA A 19 3.38 13.12 -0.86
N CYS A 20 3.83 12.63 -2.02
CA CYS A 20 2.90 12.25 -3.06
C CYS A 20 2.26 10.94 -2.59
N SER A 21 1.05 11.04 -2.05
CA SER A 21 0.03 10.03 -2.27
C SER A 21 -1.30 10.78 -2.27
N GLY A 22 -1.78 11.09 -3.49
CA GLY A 22 -3.21 11.04 -3.72
C GLY A 22 -3.73 9.66 -3.27
N SER A 23 -4.99 9.52 -2.88
CA SER A 23 -6.06 9.84 -3.81
C SER A 23 -7.31 10.33 -3.11
N ASP A 24 -7.84 11.37 -3.73
CA ASP A 24 -9.17 11.93 -3.58
C ASP A 24 -10.21 10.94 -4.17
N SER A 25 -11.29 10.74 -3.43
CA SER A 25 -12.69 10.56 -3.86
C SER A 25 -13.04 9.66 -5.07
N GLY A 26 -13.64 8.50 -4.76
CA GLY A 26 -14.92 8.11 -5.35
C GLY A 26 -14.92 6.99 -6.39
N THR A 27 -15.40 5.80 -5.99
CA THR A 27 -16.38 4.90 -6.65
C THR A 27 -16.15 3.46 -6.17
N GLY A 28 -16.68 3.05 -5.00
CA GLY A 28 -16.76 1.62 -4.64
C GLY A 28 -15.47 0.80 -4.53
N ASP A 29 -14.29 1.41 -4.66
CA ASP A 29 -13.00 0.73 -4.48
C ASP A 29 -12.68 0.57 -2.99
N VAL A 30 -12.51 -0.67 -2.55
CA VAL A 30 -11.90 -0.96 -1.25
C VAL A 30 -10.46 -0.45 -1.33
N GLY A 31 -10.12 0.57 -0.54
CA GLY A 31 -8.77 1.16 -0.56
C GLY A 31 -7.68 0.10 -0.36
N GLU A 32 -6.50 0.33 -0.95
CA GLU A 32 -5.37 -0.63 -0.95
C GLU A 32 -5.04 -1.14 0.47
N ASP A 33 -5.10 -0.27 1.48
CA ASP A 33 -4.88 -0.65 2.89
C ASP A 33 -5.92 -1.65 3.42
N ALA A 34 -7.18 -1.49 3.03
CA ALA A 34 -8.25 -2.40 3.43
C ALA A 34 -8.12 -3.75 2.70
N GLN A 35 -7.67 -3.74 1.44
CA GLN A 35 -7.33 -4.96 0.70
C GLN A 35 -6.16 -5.70 1.35
N ARG A 36 -5.06 -5.01 1.68
CA ARG A 36 -3.91 -5.59 2.41
C ARG A 36 -4.34 -6.18 3.76
N THR A 37 -5.18 -5.47 4.50
CA THR A 37 -5.72 -5.96 5.78
C THR A 37 -6.52 -7.25 5.60
N ALA A 38 -7.35 -7.34 4.57
CA ALA A 38 -8.12 -8.55 4.28
C ALA A 38 -7.23 -9.72 3.78
N LEU A 39 -6.15 -9.43 3.04
CA LEU A 39 -5.14 -10.41 2.65
C LEU A 39 -4.41 -10.97 3.88
N GLU A 40 -3.97 -10.12 4.82
CA GLU A 40 -3.37 -10.56 6.09
C GLU A 40 -4.32 -11.47 6.90
N ASN A 41 -5.57 -11.03 7.06
CA ASN A 41 -6.58 -11.82 7.78
C ASN A 41 -6.89 -13.16 7.10
N THR A 42 -6.69 -13.26 5.79
CA THR A 42 -6.88 -14.50 5.03
C THR A 42 -5.65 -15.40 5.14
N TRP A 43 -4.46 -14.82 5.00
CA TRP A 43 -3.18 -15.48 5.16
C TRP A 43 -3.04 -16.17 6.52
N ASP A 44 -3.47 -15.49 7.58
CA ASP A 44 -3.43 -16.02 8.93
C ASP A 44 -4.29 -17.28 9.13
N LYS A 45 -5.27 -17.52 8.25
CA LYS A 45 -6.12 -18.72 8.26
C LYS A 45 -5.50 -19.89 7.51
N PHE A 46 -4.53 -19.65 6.63
CA PHE A 46 -3.81 -20.73 5.95
C PHE A 46 -2.86 -21.45 6.90
N SER A 47 -2.72 -22.76 6.72
CA SER A 47 -1.70 -23.55 7.42
C SER A 47 -0.31 -23.16 6.92
N GLU A 48 0.74 -23.49 7.68
CA GLU A 48 2.13 -23.21 7.28
C GLU A 48 2.48 -23.89 5.95
N ASP A 49 1.97 -25.10 5.72
CA ASP A 49 2.17 -25.83 4.46
C ASP A 49 1.48 -25.14 3.29
N ASP A 50 0.24 -24.66 3.47
CA ASP A 50 -0.49 -23.94 2.43
C ASP A 50 0.19 -22.61 2.08
N ARG A 51 0.69 -21.89 3.09
CA ARG A 51 1.46 -20.65 2.90
C ARG A 51 2.72 -20.89 2.08
N ARG A 52 3.47 -21.94 2.42
CA ARG A 52 4.66 -22.34 1.67
C ARG A 52 4.32 -22.74 0.24
N GLY A 53 3.25 -23.53 0.05
CA GLY A 53 2.78 -23.92 -1.28
C GLY A 53 2.40 -22.72 -2.15
N LEU A 54 1.76 -21.70 -1.56
CA LEU A 54 1.43 -20.46 -2.27
C LEU A 54 2.69 -19.69 -2.67
N CYS A 55 3.72 -19.66 -1.83
CA CYS A 55 4.99 -19.01 -2.16
C CYS A 55 5.80 -19.76 -3.23
N ASP A 56 5.80 -21.09 -3.19
CA ASP A 56 6.39 -21.91 -4.24
C ASP A 56 5.67 -21.67 -5.58
N GLN A 57 4.33 -21.58 -5.54
CA GLN A 57 3.52 -21.27 -6.72
C GLN A 57 3.77 -19.85 -7.23
N PHE A 58 3.81 -18.83 -6.36
CA PHE A 58 4.10 -17.45 -6.73
C PHE A 58 5.50 -17.31 -7.36
N SER A 59 6.49 -18.06 -6.85
CA SER A 59 7.83 -18.09 -7.42
C SER A 59 7.88 -18.72 -8.81
N ALA A 60 7.05 -19.74 -9.07
CA ALA A 60 7.00 -20.43 -10.36
C ALA A 60 6.11 -19.72 -11.40
N ASP A 61 4.99 -19.16 -10.96
CA ASP A 61 4.00 -18.44 -11.77
C ASP A 61 3.34 -17.31 -10.95
N PRO A 62 3.95 -16.12 -10.93
CA PRO A 62 3.41 -14.98 -10.19
C PRO A 62 2.02 -14.55 -10.65
N VAL A 63 1.74 -14.66 -11.96
CA VAL A 63 0.45 -14.24 -12.54
C VAL A 63 -0.64 -15.21 -12.09
N GLY A 64 -0.40 -16.52 -12.23
CA GLY A 64 -1.34 -17.54 -11.82
C GLY A 64 -1.59 -17.57 -10.31
N ALA A 65 -0.56 -17.32 -9.50
CA ALA A 65 -0.72 -17.24 -8.04
C ALA A 65 -1.54 -16.01 -7.61
N VAL A 66 -1.36 -14.86 -8.26
CA VAL A 66 -2.16 -13.66 -7.97
C VAL A 66 -3.61 -13.82 -8.43
N ALA A 67 -3.85 -14.50 -9.57
CA ALA A 67 -5.19 -14.76 -10.09
C ALA A 67 -6.10 -15.52 -9.10
N ILE A 68 -5.54 -16.24 -8.12
CA ILE A 68 -6.31 -16.88 -7.04
C ILE A 68 -7.08 -15.84 -6.20
N PHE A 69 -6.60 -14.60 -6.16
CA PHE A 69 -7.13 -13.51 -5.36
C PHE A 69 -7.82 -12.43 -6.19
N GLU A 70 -7.71 -12.45 -7.53
CA GLU A 70 -8.13 -11.35 -8.41
C GLU A 70 -9.64 -11.08 -8.39
N ASP A 71 -10.46 -12.09 -8.03
CA ASP A 71 -11.91 -11.94 -7.92
C ASP A 71 -12.34 -10.94 -6.82
N ASN A 72 -11.46 -10.64 -5.85
CA ASN A 72 -11.79 -9.80 -4.70
C ASN A 72 -10.75 -8.71 -4.40
N PHE A 73 -9.63 -8.72 -5.09
CA PHE A 73 -8.48 -7.86 -4.80
C PHE A 73 -7.84 -7.36 -6.09
N ASP A 74 -7.27 -6.17 -6.02
CA ASP A 74 -6.46 -5.61 -7.10
C ASP A 74 -5.19 -6.43 -7.28
N TYR A 75 -4.89 -6.78 -8.54
CA TYR A 75 -3.73 -7.59 -8.93
C TYR A 75 -2.42 -7.01 -8.37
N ASP A 76 -2.20 -5.70 -8.49
CA ASP A 76 -0.95 -5.06 -8.08
C ASP A 76 -0.81 -5.06 -6.55
N VAL A 77 -1.92 -4.93 -5.82
CA VAL A 77 -1.95 -5.02 -4.36
C VAL A 77 -1.57 -6.44 -3.90
N VAL A 78 -2.19 -7.46 -4.48
CA VAL A 78 -1.90 -8.87 -4.15
C VAL A 78 -0.47 -9.23 -4.53
N LYS A 79 -0.01 -8.83 -5.72
CA LYS A 79 1.35 -9.11 -6.18
C LYS A 79 2.39 -8.52 -5.25
N GLN A 80 2.26 -7.23 -4.89
CA GLN A 80 3.17 -6.59 -3.96
C GLN A 80 3.10 -7.21 -2.57
N TRP A 81 1.91 -7.64 -2.14
CA TRP A 81 1.74 -8.29 -0.85
C TRP A 81 2.40 -9.68 -0.82
N LEU A 82 2.21 -10.53 -1.84
CA LEU A 82 2.88 -11.83 -1.95
C LEU A 82 4.40 -11.69 -2.04
N ASP A 83 4.90 -10.70 -2.79
CA ASP A 83 6.34 -10.39 -2.87
C ASP A 83 6.95 -10.05 -1.50
N SER A 84 6.16 -9.48 -0.58
CA SER A 84 6.61 -9.20 0.79
C SER A 84 6.57 -10.41 1.74
N LYS A 85 5.90 -11.50 1.35
CA LYS A 85 5.66 -12.67 2.21
C LYS A 85 6.60 -13.86 1.98
N CYS A 86 7.13 -14.04 0.77
CA CYS A 86 7.67 -15.34 0.31
C CYS A 86 9.20 -15.53 0.37
#